data_AF-A0AAN9R8D6-F1
#
_entry.id   AF-A0AAN9R8D6-F1
#
_cell.length_a   1.000
_cell.length_b   1.000
_cell.length_c   1.000
_cell.angle_alpha   90.00
_cell.angle_beta   90.00
_cell.angle_gamma   90.00
#
_symmetry.space_group_name_H-M   'P 1'
#
loop_
_entity.id
_entity.type
_entity.pdbx_description
1 polymer ?
#
loop_
_entity_poly.entity_id
_entity_poly.type
_entity_poly.pdbx_seq_one_letter_code
_entity_poly.pdbx_strand_id
1 'polypeptide(L)'
;MQAPTGPIYINQKLEEAIPVQFPPQIYEAMRYSVLAKGTKRSLPVMCICACEISRGSRLAAFPIACALEMVHAASLIHDDLP
;
A
#
# COMPACT_ATOMS: atom_id res chain seq x y z
N MET A 1 -13.37 5.93 -18.71
CA MET A 1 -13.15 4.61 -18.07
C MET A 1 -12.46 4.88 -16.73
N GLN A 2 -13.17 4.80 -15.60
CA GLN A 2 -12.58 5.08 -14.29
C GLN A 2 -11.54 3.99 -13.97
N ALA A 3 -10.28 4.38 -13.68
CA ALA A 3 -9.25 3.44 -13.26
C ALA A 3 -9.66 2.80 -11.91
N PRO A 4 -9.49 1.48 -11.70
CA PRO A 4 -9.94 0.83 -10.47
C PRO A 4 -9.22 1.43 -9.24
N THR A 5 -9.96 1.91 -8.24
CA THR A 5 -9.43 2.41 -6.95
C THR A 5 -9.93 1.64 -5.75
N GLY A 6 -10.51 0.46 -5.99
CA GLY A 6 -10.98 -0.39 -4.91
C GLY A 6 -9.81 -0.94 -4.07
N PRO A 7 -10.07 -1.31 -2.81
CA PRO A 7 -9.09 -1.96 -1.93
C PRO A 7 -8.41 -3.18 -2.56
N ILE A 8 -9.12 -3.92 -3.42
CA ILE A 8 -8.60 -5.08 -4.15
C ILE A 8 -7.44 -4.67 -5.08
N TYR A 9 -7.59 -3.57 -5.83
CA TYR A 9 -6.57 -3.12 -6.76
C TYR A 9 -5.36 -2.53 -6.04
N ILE A 10 -5.58 -1.86 -4.90
CA ILE A 10 -4.50 -1.39 -4.02
C ILE A 10 -3.69 -2.58 -3.48
N ASN A 11 -4.35 -3.64 -3.02
CA ASN A 11 -3.67 -4.88 -2.58
C ASN A 11 -2.82 -5.47 -3.70
N GLN A 12 -3.37 -5.55 -4.92
CA GLN A 12 -2.60 -6.04 -6.07
C GLN A 12 -1.35 -5.18 -6.33
N LYS A 13 -1.47 -3.84 -6.26
CA LYS A 13 -0.32 -2.96 -6.44
C LYS A 13 0.71 -3.07 -5.32
N LEU A 14 0.29 -3.31 -4.08
CA LEU A 14 1.20 -3.60 -2.98
C LEU A 14 1.92 -4.95 -3.18
N GLU A 15 1.21 -5.97 -3.67
CA GLU A 15 1.82 -7.26 -4.00
C GLU A 15 2.88 -7.15 -5.10
N GLU A 16 2.60 -6.37 -6.14
CA GLU A 16 3.54 -6.08 -7.23
C GLU A 16 4.74 -5.24 -6.73
N ALA A 17 4.51 -4.31 -5.80
CA ALA A 17 5.53 -3.40 -5.29
C ALA A 17 6.49 -4.06 -4.27
N ILE A 18 6.09 -5.16 -3.63
CA ILE A 18 6.91 -5.90 -2.66
C ILE A 18 7.14 -7.34 -3.15
N PRO A 19 7.90 -7.55 -4.24
CA PRO A 19 8.25 -8.90 -4.68
C PRO A 19 9.11 -9.60 -3.62
N VAL A 20 8.91 -10.90 -3.42
CA VAL A 20 9.77 -11.69 -2.53
C VAL A 20 11.14 -11.85 -3.17
N GLN A 21 12.18 -11.38 -2.49
CA GLN A 21 13.57 -11.47 -2.92
C GLN A 21 14.43 -12.07 -1.79
N PHE A 22 15.71 -12.32 -2.07
CA PHE A 22 16.65 -12.78 -1.04
C PHE A 22 17.09 -11.61 -0.14
N PRO A 23 17.09 -11.76 1.20
CA PRO A 23 16.66 -12.93 1.98
C PRO A 23 15.11 -13.02 2.09
N PRO A 24 14.48 -14.16 1.78
CA PRO A 24 13.02 -14.25 1.67
C PRO A 24 12.28 -13.87 2.96
N GLN A 25 12.88 -14.13 4.12
CA GLN A 25 12.25 -13.91 5.42
C GLN A 25 11.84 -12.44 5.64
N ILE A 26 12.65 -11.47 5.19
CA ILE A 26 12.31 -10.05 5.39
C ILE A 26 11.16 -9.63 4.47
N TYR A 27 11.14 -10.10 3.22
CA TYR A 27 10.10 -9.75 2.26
C TYR A 27 8.78 -10.43 2.61
N GLU A 28 8.81 -11.69 3.08
CA GLU A 28 7.63 -12.37 3.59
C GLU A 28 7.05 -11.67 4.82
N ALA A 29 7.90 -11.23 5.76
CA ALA A 29 7.48 -10.45 6.91
C ALA A 29 6.87 -9.09 6.51
N MET A 30 7.49 -8.37 5.58
CA MET A 30 6.94 -7.11 5.03
C MET A 30 5.58 -7.34 4.39
N ARG A 31 5.43 -8.38 3.54
CA ARG A 31 4.17 -8.73 2.90
C ARG A 31 3.12 -9.15 3.92
N TYR A 32 3.49 -9.92 4.93
CA TYR A 32 2.58 -10.34 6.00
C TYR A 32 1.91 -9.14 6.67
N SER A 33 2.68 -8.12 7.05
CA SER A 33 2.15 -6.94 7.74
C SER A 33 1.39 -6.01 6.80
N VAL A 34 1.96 -5.68 5.63
CA VAL A 34 1.33 -4.76 4.67
C VAL A 34 0.05 -5.34 4.07
N LEU A 35 -0.01 -6.65 3.83
CA LEU A 35 -1.15 -7.35 3.24
C LEU A 35 -2.02 -8.07 4.28
N ALA A 36 -1.92 -7.69 5.56
CA ALA A 36 -2.72 -8.28 6.62
C ALA A 36 -4.22 -8.24 6.28
N LYS A 37 -4.93 -9.32 6.60
CA LYS A 37 -6.36 -9.43 6.31
C LYS A 37 -7.14 -8.42 7.16
N GLY A 38 -8.08 -7.72 6.52
CA GLY A 38 -8.92 -6.74 7.22
C GLY A 38 -8.28 -5.35 7.37
N THR A 39 -7.06 -5.13 6.87
CA THR A 39 -6.44 -3.80 6.85
C THR A 39 -7.31 -2.82 6.06
N LYS A 40 -7.67 -1.72 6.72
CA LYS A 40 -8.41 -0.64 6.09
C LYS A 40 -7.45 0.13 5.19
N ARG A 41 -7.69 0.11 3.87
CA ARG A 41 -6.89 0.84 2.86
C ARG A 41 -7.20 2.34 2.83
N SER A 42 -7.38 2.97 3.98
CA SER A 42 -7.83 4.36 4.08
C SER A 42 -6.76 5.33 3.59
N LEU A 43 -5.50 5.17 4.00
CA LEU A 43 -4.39 6.05 3.63
C LEU A 43 -4.11 6.05 2.11
N PRO A 44 -3.96 4.90 1.41
CA PRO A 44 -3.76 4.89 -0.02
C PRO A 44 -4.97 5.42 -0.79
N VAL A 45 -6.19 5.15 -0.33
CA VAL A 45 -7.40 5.74 -0.93
C VAL A 45 -7.40 7.27 -0.79
N MET A 46 -7.07 7.81 0.39
CA MET A 46 -6.95 9.25 0.59
C MET A 46 -5.90 9.88 -0.33
N CYS A 47 -4.74 9.24 -0.49
CA CYS A 47 -3.68 9.69 -1.40
C CYS A 47 -4.18 9.79 -2.85
N ILE A 48 -4.85 8.74 -3.33
CA ILE A 48 -5.38 8.72 -4.70
C ILE A 48 -6.48 9.78 -4.87
N CYS A 49 -7.40 9.91 -3.91
CA CYS A 49 -8.43 10.95 -3.94
C CYS A 49 -7.84 12.36 -3.92
N ALA A 50 -6.79 12.62 -3.13
CA ALA A 50 -6.11 13.91 -3.10
C ALA A 50 -5.47 14.24 -4.45
N CYS A 51 -4.86 13.24 -5.10
CA CYS A 51 -4.33 13.40 -6.46
C CYS A 51 -5.44 13.73 -7.47
N GLU A 52 -6.58 13.03 -7.40
CA GLU A 52 -7.74 13.28 -8.27
C GLU A 52 -8.31 14.69 -8.11
N ILE A 53 -8.51 15.14 -6.87
CA ILE A 53 -9.01 16.49 -6.55
C ILE A 53 -8.05 17.55 -7.10
N SER A 54 -6.75 17.25 -7.08
CA SER A 54 -5.69 18.09 -7.64
C SER A 54 -5.57 17.98 -9.18
N ARG A 55 -6.51 17.30 -9.86
CA ARG A 55 -6.53 17.03 -11.31
C ARG A 55 -5.36 16.18 -11.81
N GLY A 56 -4.73 15.42 -10.92
CA GLY A 56 -3.66 14.47 -11.24
C GLY A 56 -4.19 13.14 -11.76
N SER A 57 -3.27 12.34 -12.33
CA SER A 57 -3.59 10.99 -12.80
C SER A 57 -3.65 10.01 -11.65
N ARG A 58 -4.79 9.32 -11.50
CA ARG A 58 -4.97 8.20 -10.56
C ARG A 58 -3.86 7.17 -10.66
N LEU A 59 -3.53 6.77 -11.88
CA LEU A 59 -2.49 5.77 -12.15
C LEU A 59 -1.11 6.24 -11.67
N ALA A 60 -0.83 7.53 -11.78
CA ALA A 60 0.42 8.12 -11.30
C ALA A 60 0.48 8.21 -9.77
N ALA A 61 -0.67 8.17 -9.07
CA ALA A 61 -0.72 8.22 -7.60
C ALA A 61 -0.42 6.86 -6.94
N PHE A 62 -0.58 5.74 -7.64
CA PHE A 62 -0.43 4.41 -7.05
C PHE A 62 0.93 4.13 -6.41
N PRO A 63 2.08 4.48 -7.03
CA PRO A 63 3.38 4.28 -6.40
C PRO A 63 3.49 5.01 -5.06
N ILE A 64 3.02 6.25 -4.98
CA ILE A 64 3.02 7.04 -3.75
C ILE A 64 2.04 6.46 -2.72
N ALA A 65 0.83 6.08 -3.16
CA ALA A 65 -0.17 5.46 -2.29
C ALA A 65 0.36 4.15 -1.68
N CYS A 66 1.07 3.32 -2.45
CA CYS A 66 1.70 2.11 -1.96
C CYS A 66 2.82 2.42 -0.97
N ALA A 67 3.69 3.39 -1.28
CA ALA A 67 4.77 3.80 -0.39
C ALA A 67 4.23 4.30 0.97
N LEU A 68 3.16 5.09 0.95
CA LEU A 68 2.50 5.56 2.18
C LEU A 68 1.96 4.41 3.02
N GLU A 69 1.29 3.43 2.41
CA GLU A 69 0.79 2.26 3.13
C GLU A 69 1.93 1.39 3.69
N MET A 70 3.05 1.27 2.98
CA MET A 70 4.24 0.57 3.49
C MET A 70 4.83 1.28 4.72
N VAL A 71 4.96 2.60 4.68
CA VAL A 71 5.43 3.39 5.82
C VAL A 71 4.46 3.29 6.99
N HIS A 72 3.15 3.34 6.72
CA HIS A 72 2.13 3.17 7.74
C HIS A 72 2.23 1.80 8.42
N ALA A 73 2.35 0.72 7.66
CA ALA A 73 2.52 -0.63 8.20
C ALA A 73 3.81 -0.76 9.01
N ALA A 74 4.92 -0.16 8.55
CA ALA A 74 6.19 -0.15 9.27
C ALA A 74 6.09 0.59 10.62
N SER A 75 5.36 1.71 10.67
CA SER A 75 5.07 2.41 11.93
C SER A 75 4.35 1.51 12.92
N LEU A 76 3.28 0.84 12.49
CA LEU A 76 2.50 -0.06 13.36
C LEU A 76 3.35 -1.21 13.90
N ILE A 77 4.20 -1.82 13.06
CA ILE A 77 5.12 -2.87 13.50
C ILE A 77 6.04 -2.37 14.62
N HIS A 78 6.58 -1.15 14.47
CA HIS A 78 7.47 -0.56 15.48
C HIS A 78 6.73 -0.13 16.74
N ASP A 79 5.49 0.36 16.61
CA ASP A 79 4.64 0.74 17.74
C ASP A 79 4.23 -0.48 18.60
N ASP A 80 4.16 -1.67 17.99
CA ASP A 80 3.81 -2.94 18.65
C ASP A 80 5.02 -3.64 19.32
N LEU A 81 6.23 -3.08 19.23
CA LEU A 81 7.41 -3.67 19.88
C LEU A 81 7.37 -3.47 21.42
N PRO A 82 7.86 -4.46 22.20
CA PRO A 82 7.88 -4.40 23.66
C PRO A 82 8.88 -3.40 24.24
#